data_AF-A0A537HDW1-F1
#
_entry.id   AF-A0A537HDW1-F1
#
_cell.length_a   1.000
_cell.length_b   1.000
_cell.length_c   1.000
_cell.angle_alpha   90.00
_cell.angle_beta   90.00
_cell.angle_gamma   90.00
#
_symmetry.space_group_name_H-M   'P 1'
#
loop_
_entity.id
_entity.type
_entity.pdbx_description
1 polymer ?
#
loop_
_entity_poly.entity_id
_entity_poly.type
_entity_poly.pdbx_seq_one_letter_code
_entity_poly.pdbx_strand_id
1 'polypeptide(L)'
;MFLHASIIHIASNILFLLLFGFILEEQVTKARWMATFFLTGIMGNLTFVGADLTRFFLTGFPNSLSLSCGVGASGAVYGVMGAATGLRGVVLIIFIAGLDIFAGGGFFAHIGGLITGLLLRRFWSSELKSF
;
A
#
# COMPACT_ATOMS: atom_id res chain seq x y z
N MET A 1 1.10 8.68 5.20
CA MET A 1 2.37 7.92 5.18
C MET A 1 3.04 7.84 6.54
N PHE A 2 3.47 8.95 7.17
CA PHE A 2 4.28 8.88 8.40
C PHE A 2 3.51 8.98 9.72
N LEU A 3 2.38 9.69 9.74
CA LEU A 3 1.50 9.77 10.91
C LEU A 3 0.71 8.47 11.07
N HIS A 4 0.49 8.02 12.30
CA HIS A 4 -0.28 6.81 12.63
C HIS A 4 -1.22 7.08 13.80
N ALA A 5 -2.41 6.47 13.77
CA ALA A 5 -3.47 6.74 14.74
C ALA A 5 -3.36 5.96 16.06
N SER A 6 -2.53 4.91 16.11
CA SER A 6 -2.35 4.08 17.30
C SER A 6 -1.04 3.30 17.24
N ILE A 7 -0.60 2.77 18.39
CA ILE A 7 0.61 1.96 18.52
C ILE A 7 0.50 0.68 17.68
N ILE A 8 -0.65 -0.01 17.71
CA ILE A 8 -0.85 -1.22 16.91
C ILE A 8 -0.86 -0.91 15.40
N HIS A 9 -1.35 0.28 15.01
CA HIS A 9 -1.35 0.71 13.61
C HIS A 9 0.08 0.95 13.12
N ILE A 10 0.94 1.64 13.87
CA ILE A 10 2.35 1.80 13.47
C ILE A 10 3.13 0.47 13.55
N ALA A 11 2.91 -0.33 14.59
CA ALA A 11 3.60 -1.60 14.77
C ALA A 11 3.32 -2.58 13.61
N SER A 12 2.07 -2.69 13.17
CA SER A 12 1.71 -3.51 12.01
C SER A 12 2.35 -2.97 10.73
N ASN A 13 2.29 -1.66 10.47
CA ASN A 13 2.94 -1.08 9.29
C ASN A 13 4.44 -1.36 9.24
N ILE A 14 5.15 -1.25 10.37
CA ILE A 14 6.58 -1.55 10.46
C ILE A 14 6.84 -3.04 10.22
N LEU A 15 6.08 -3.94 10.86
CA LEU A 15 6.24 -5.38 10.69
C LEU A 15 6.13 -5.80 9.23
N PHE A 16 5.08 -5.34 8.54
CA PHE A 16 4.86 -5.73 7.15
C PHE A 16 5.77 -5.00 6.17
N LEU A 17 6.19 -3.77 6.48
CA LEU A 17 7.25 -3.12 5.74
C LEU A 17 8.57 -3.89 5.89
N LEU A 18 8.88 -4.45 7.06
CA LEU A 18 10.04 -5.29 7.25
C LEU A 18 9.94 -6.57 6.41
N LEU A 19 8.80 -7.27 6.46
CA LEU A 19 8.62 -8.53 5.72
C LEU A 19 8.68 -8.33 4.20
N PHE A 20 7.81 -7.47 3.65
CA PHE A 20 7.72 -7.29 2.21
C PHE A 20 8.80 -6.36 1.65
N GLY A 21 9.25 -5.40 2.46
CA GLY A 21 10.35 -4.52 2.10
C GLY A 21 11.65 -5.29 1.94
N PHE A 22 11.95 -6.25 2.83
CA PHE A 22 13.11 -7.12 2.70
C PHE A 22 13.06 -7.95 1.40
N ILE A 23 11.91 -8.60 1.12
CA ILE A 23 11.71 -9.37 -0.11
C ILE A 23 11.91 -8.49 -1.36
N LEU A 24 11.40 -7.25 -1.35
CA LEU A 24 11.59 -6.33 -2.47
C LEU A 24 13.04 -5.88 -2.60
N GLU A 25 13.74 -5.62 -1.49
CA GLU A 25 15.13 -5.16 -1.49
C GLU A 25 16.08 -6.16 -2.16
N GLU A 26 15.82 -7.46 -1.99
CA GLU A 26 16.58 -8.51 -2.67
C GLU A 26 16.34 -8.53 -4.19
N GLN A 27 15.16 -8.07 -4.64
CA GLN A 27 14.74 -8.10 -6.05
C GLN A 27 15.18 -6.86 -6.84
N VAL A 28 15.29 -5.69 -6.21
CA VAL A 28 15.53 -4.42 -6.91
C VAL A 28 16.74 -3.63 -6.35
N THR A 29 17.05 -2.49 -6.98
CA THR A 29 18.06 -1.56 -6.46
C THR A 29 17.48 -0.70 -5.33
N LYS A 30 18.34 -0.13 -4.47
CA LYS A 30 17.91 0.78 -3.39
C LYS A 30 17.04 1.94 -3.90
N ALA A 31 17.40 2.52 -5.05
CA ALA A 31 16.63 3.59 -5.67
C ALA A 31 15.21 3.14 -6.07
N ARG A 32 15.07 1.95 -6.67
CA ARG A 32 13.77 1.38 -7.05
C ARG A 32 12.95 0.99 -5.82
N TRP A 33 13.59 0.51 -4.76
CA TRP A 33 12.94 0.22 -3.48
C TRP A 33 12.33 1.51 -2.90
N MET A 34 13.14 2.57 -2.78
CA MET A 34 12.68 3.88 -2.30
C MET A 34 11.57 4.44 -3.18
N ALA A 35 11.74 4.43 -4.50
CA ALA A 35 10.72 4.87 -5.44
C ALA A 35 9.41 4.09 -5.27
N THR A 36 9.50 2.77 -5.10
CA THR A 36 8.31 1.93 -4.88
C THR A 36 7.59 2.33 -3.59
N PHE A 37 8.30 2.48 -2.48
CA PHE A 37 7.70 2.90 -1.21
C PHE A 37 7.00 4.27 -1.32
N PHE A 38 7.69 5.28 -1.88
CA PHE A 38 7.12 6.62 -1.98
C PHE A 38 5.98 6.72 -2.98
N LEU A 39 6.13 6.18 -4.19
CA LEU A 39 5.11 6.26 -5.23
C LEU A 39 3.83 5.53 -4.82
N THR A 40 3.95 4.31 -4.27
CA THR A 40 2.78 3.54 -3.83
C THR A 40 2.09 4.19 -2.63
N GLY A 41 2.85 4.78 -1.70
CA GLY A 41 2.30 5.55 -0.60
C GLY A 41 1.55 6.80 -1.05
N ILE A 42 2.13 7.58 -1.96
CA ILE A 42 1.48 8.76 -2.54
C ILE A 42 0.20 8.35 -3.27
N MET A 43 0.28 7.35 -4.16
CA MET A 43 -0.88 6.89 -4.93
C MET A 43 -1.98 6.33 -4.03
N GLY A 44 -1.65 5.58 -2.99
CA GLY A 44 -2.64 5.14 -2.00
C GLY A 44 -3.36 6.32 -1.34
N ASN A 45 -2.63 7.34 -0.89
CA ASN A 45 -3.26 8.53 -0.29
C ASN A 45 -4.11 9.31 -1.31
N LEU A 46 -3.66 9.42 -2.57
CA LEU A 46 -4.44 10.06 -3.64
C LEU A 46 -5.72 9.29 -3.97
N THR A 47 -5.68 7.96 -4.04
CA THR A 47 -6.88 7.14 -4.26
C THR A 47 -7.86 7.26 -3.09
N PHE A 48 -7.36 7.34 -1.87
CA PHE A 48 -8.19 7.59 -0.69
C PHE A 48 -8.91 8.95 -0.76
N VAL A 49 -8.17 10.04 -1.01
CA VAL A 49 -8.76 11.38 -1.15
C VAL A 49 -9.71 11.46 -2.35
N GLY A 50 -9.35 10.84 -3.48
CA GLY A 50 -10.20 10.79 -4.67
C GLY A 50 -11.52 10.06 -4.43
N ALA A 51 -11.51 8.96 -3.67
CA ALA A 51 -12.72 8.25 -3.28
C ALA A 51 -13.61 9.10 -2.35
N ASP A 52 -13.01 9.81 -1.40
CA ASP A 52 -13.72 10.69 -0.48
C ASP A 52 -14.38 11.87 -1.21
N LEU A 53 -13.63 12.51 -2.12
CA LEU A 53 -14.14 13.59 -2.98
C LEU A 53 -15.27 13.09 -3.89
N THR A 54 -15.10 11.94 -4.53
CA THR A 54 -16.13 11.37 -5.41
C THR A 54 -17.42 11.11 -4.63
N ARG A 55 -17.32 10.58 -3.41
CA ARG A 55 -18.49 10.39 -2.54
C ARG A 55 -19.15 11.71 -2.17
N PHE A 56 -18.36 12.73 -1.85
CA PHE A 56 -18.88 14.07 -1.57
C PHE A 56 -19.67 14.64 -2.76
N PHE A 57 -19.12 14.57 -3.97
CA PHE A 57 -19.80 15.07 -5.17
C PHE A 57 -21.07 14.29 -5.52
N LEU A 58 -21.12 12.98 -5.24
CA LEU A 58 -22.30 12.15 -5.52
C LEU A 58 -23.41 12.28 -4.49
N THR A 59 -23.07 12.53 -3.22
CA THR A 59 -24.04 12.49 -2.11
C THR A 59 -24.32 13.85 -1.49
N GLY A 60 -23.46 14.85 -1.72
CA GLY A 60 -23.54 16.17 -1.10
C GLY A 60 -23.11 16.20 0.37
N PHE A 61 -22.77 15.05 0.96
CA PHE A 61 -22.38 14.96 2.37
C PHE A 61 -20.90 14.60 2.50
N PRO A 62 -20.13 15.32 3.34
CA PRO A 62 -18.79 14.88 3.70
C PRO A 62 -18.89 13.55 4.44
N ASN A 63 -17.84 12.73 4.32
CA ASN A 63 -17.83 11.40 4.89
C ASN A 63 -17.86 11.49 6.42
N SER A 64 -19.02 11.20 7.01
CA SER A 64 -19.27 11.29 8.46
C SER A 64 -18.80 10.06 9.23
N LEU A 65 -18.32 9.01 8.55
CA LEU A 65 -17.77 7.83 9.19
C LEU A 65 -16.42 8.17 9.82
N SER A 66 -16.46 8.32 11.14
CA SER A 66 -15.44 8.83 12.05
C SER A 66 -14.18 7.96 12.20
N LEU A 67 -13.85 7.11 11.22
CA LEU A 67 -12.71 6.21 11.26
C LEU A 67 -11.81 6.22 10.02
N SER A 68 -12.18 6.90 8.93
CA SER A 68 -11.33 6.99 7.74
C SER A 68 -10.41 8.21 7.82
N CYS A 69 -9.50 8.22 8.80
CA CYS A 69 -8.41 9.18 8.78
C CYS A 69 -7.36 8.65 7.80
N GLY A 70 -7.03 9.43 6.76
CA GLY A 70 -5.99 9.13 5.76
C GLY A 70 -4.56 9.20 6.36
N VAL A 71 -4.33 8.47 7.44
CA VAL A 71 -3.05 8.36 8.14
C VAL A 71 -2.53 6.93 8.03
N GLY A 72 -1.22 6.78 8.11
CA GLY A 72 -0.53 5.51 8.04
C GLY A 72 0.28 5.33 6.77
N ALA A 73 1.18 4.34 6.80
CA ALA A 73 2.00 3.91 5.67
C ALA A 73 1.33 2.77 4.87
N SER A 74 0.11 2.36 5.22
CA SER A 74 -0.45 1.08 4.79
C SER A 74 -0.64 0.97 3.27
N GLY A 75 -1.00 2.07 2.60
CA GLY A 75 -1.00 2.12 1.13
C GLY A 75 0.39 1.83 0.52
N ALA A 76 1.45 2.37 1.12
CA ALA A 76 2.82 2.05 0.70
C ALA A 76 3.17 0.59 0.96
N VAL A 77 2.80 0.05 2.12
CA VAL A 77 3.04 -1.35 2.50
C VAL A 77 2.32 -2.30 1.53
N TYR A 78 1.05 -2.04 1.19
CA TYR A 78 0.32 -2.79 0.16
C TYR A 78 1.00 -2.73 -1.20
N GLY A 79 1.51 -1.57 -1.59
CA GLY A 79 2.25 -1.42 -2.83
C GLY A 79 3.59 -2.16 -2.83
N VAL A 80 4.34 -2.11 -1.73
CA VAL A 80 5.58 -2.88 -1.56
C VAL A 80 5.28 -4.38 -1.60
N MET A 81 4.22 -4.86 -0.94
CA MET A 81 3.77 -6.25 -1.03
C MET A 81 3.43 -6.66 -2.47
N GLY A 82 2.67 -5.82 -3.19
CA GLY A 82 2.34 -6.06 -4.59
C GLY A 82 3.57 -6.11 -5.49
N ALA A 83 4.51 -5.18 -5.26
CA ALA A 83 5.77 -5.13 -5.98
C ALA A 83 6.64 -6.37 -5.70
N ALA A 84 6.74 -6.79 -4.44
CA ALA A 84 7.58 -7.90 -3.97
C ALA A 84 7.07 -9.28 -4.40
N THR A 85 5.75 -9.49 -4.32
CA THR A 85 5.15 -10.83 -4.44
C THR A 85 4.45 -11.06 -5.77
N GLY A 86 4.12 -9.99 -6.50
CA GLY A 86 3.37 -10.04 -7.74
C GLY A 86 1.93 -10.55 -7.55
N LEU A 87 1.19 -10.64 -8.65
CA LEU A 87 -0.26 -10.92 -8.60
C LEU A 87 -0.59 -12.24 -7.89
N ARG A 88 0.19 -13.30 -8.16
CA ARG A 88 -0.03 -14.63 -7.54
C ARG A 88 0.17 -14.58 -6.02
N GLY A 89 1.24 -13.93 -5.57
CA GLY A 89 1.53 -13.79 -4.15
C GLY A 89 0.49 -12.93 -3.43
N VAL A 90 0.08 -11.82 -4.04
CA VAL A 90 -1.01 -10.97 -3.54
C VAL A 90 -2.30 -11.76 -3.35
N VAL A 91 -2.74 -12.54 -4.35
CA VAL A 91 -3.96 -13.35 -4.26
C VAL A 91 -3.87 -14.35 -3.12
N LEU A 92 -2.74 -15.04 -2.97
CA LEU A 92 -2.52 -16.01 -1.90
C LEU A 92 -2.58 -15.34 -0.51
N ILE A 93 -1.89 -14.21 -0.34
CA ILE A 93 -1.85 -13.48 0.94
C ILE A 93 -3.25 -12.99 1.31
N ILE A 94 -3.98 -12.39 0.36
CA ILE A 94 -5.35 -11.93 0.58
C ILE A 94 -6.28 -13.10 0.92
N PHE A 95 -6.10 -14.25 0.26
CA PHE A 95 -6.89 -15.45 0.56
C PHE A 95 -6.65 -15.98 1.98
N ILE A 96 -5.41 -15.98 2.44
CA ILE A 96 -5.04 -16.51 3.77
C ILE A 96 -5.41 -15.54 4.89
N ALA A 97 -5.18 -14.25 4.68
CA ALA A 97 -5.14 -13.29 5.78
C ALA A 97 -6.15 -12.14 5.61
N GLY A 98 -6.74 -11.96 4.42
CA GLY A 98 -7.70 -10.90 4.09
C GLY A 98 -7.09 -9.68 3.41
N LEU A 99 -7.94 -8.76 2.93
CA LEU A 99 -7.52 -7.48 2.32
C LEU A 99 -7.38 -6.34 3.35
N ASP A 100 -7.78 -6.54 4.60
CA ASP A 100 -7.50 -5.64 5.71
C ASP A 100 -6.72 -6.40 6.79
N ILE A 101 -5.61 -7.02 6.37
CA ILE A 101 -4.64 -7.68 7.27
C ILE A 101 -3.98 -6.72 8.27
N PHE A 102 -4.17 -5.41 8.09
CA PHE A 102 -3.52 -4.37 8.86
C PHE A 102 -4.52 -3.69 9.80
N ALA A 103 -4.07 -3.39 11.01
CA ALA A 103 -4.83 -2.58 11.94
C ALA A 103 -4.84 -1.13 11.46
N GLY A 104 -5.79 -0.76 10.60
CA GLY A 104 -6.06 0.61 10.18
C GLY A 104 -5.56 0.99 8.78
N GLY A 105 -5.92 2.21 8.37
CA GLY A 105 -5.78 2.68 6.99
C GLY A 105 -7.11 2.66 6.24
N GLY A 106 -7.18 3.40 5.13
CA GLY A 106 -8.37 3.42 4.28
C GLY A 106 -8.34 2.32 3.22
N PHE A 107 -9.43 1.58 3.05
CA PHE A 107 -9.59 0.55 2.01
C PHE A 107 -9.12 1.00 0.61
N PHE A 108 -9.51 2.22 0.21
CA PHE A 108 -9.09 2.80 -1.08
C PHE A 108 -7.60 3.12 -1.14
N ALA A 109 -6.96 3.42 0.00
CA ALA A 109 -5.50 3.57 0.05
C ALA A 109 -4.78 2.24 -0.18
N HIS A 110 -5.32 1.15 0.37
CA HIS A 110 -4.79 -0.20 0.18
C HIS A 110 -4.85 -0.60 -1.30
N ILE A 111 -6.00 -0.39 -1.96
CA ILE A 111 -6.17 -0.67 -3.39
C ILE A 111 -5.23 0.18 -4.24
N GLY A 112 -5.21 1.51 -4.04
CA GLY A 112 -4.39 2.42 -4.84
C GLY A 112 -2.91 2.10 -4.74
N GLY A 113 -2.44 1.81 -3.52
CA GLY A 113 -1.07 1.35 -3.28
C GLY A 113 -0.75 0.03 -3.96
N LEU A 114 -1.61 -0.98 -3.76
CA LEU A 114 -1.44 -2.33 -4.31
C LEU A 114 -1.36 -2.35 -5.84
N ILE A 115 -2.30 -1.67 -6.51
CA ILE A 115 -2.32 -1.57 -7.98
C ILE A 115 -1.02 -0.91 -8.47
N THR A 116 -0.62 0.20 -7.83
CA THR A 116 0.62 0.90 -8.18
C THR A 116 1.83 -0.02 -8.02
N GLY A 117 1.88 -0.81 -6.94
CA GLY A 117 2.95 -1.78 -6.69
C GLY A 117 3.04 -2.87 -7.76
N LEU A 118 1.89 -3.44 -8.16
CA LEU A 118 1.82 -4.44 -9.23
C LEU A 118 2.26 -3.88 -10.60
N LEU A 119 1.92 -2.63 -10.88
CA LEU A 119 2.39 -1.93 -12.09
C LEU A 119 3.89 -1.71 -12.04
N LEU A 120 4.40 -1.16 -10.93
CA LEU A 120 5.84 -0.93 -10.72
C LEU A 120 6.65 -2.22 -10.82
N ARG A 121 6.14 -3.36 -10.32
CA ARG A 121 6.79 -4.66 -10.52
C ARG A 121 7.08 -4.94 -11.99
N ARG A 122 6.10 -4.69 -12.87
CA ARG A 122 6.26 -4.90 -14.32
C ARG A 122 7.33 -3.97 -14.88
N PHE A 123 7.35 -2.71 -14.46
CA PHE A 123 8.38 -1.75 -14.86
C PHE A 123 9.78 -2.12 -14.36
N TRP A 124 9.89 -2.71 -13.16
CA TRP A 124 11.17 -3.18 -12.61
C TRP A 124 11.61 -4.54 -13.15
N SER A 125 10.67 -5.34 -13.68
CA SER A 125 10.93 -6.70 -14.15
C SER A 125 11.86 -6.79 -15.36
N SER A 126 12.03 -5.70 -16.12
CA SER A 126 12.96 -5.66 -17.27
C SER A 126 14.43 -5.73 -16.86
N GLU A 127 14.76 -5.54 -15.57
CA GLU A 127 16.14 -5.54 -15.06
C GLU A 127 16.21 -6.03 -13.60
N LEU A 128 15.53 -7.13 -13.27
CA LEU A 128 15.74 -7.80 -11.99
C LEU A 128 17.16 -8.33 -11.93
N LYS A 129 17.77 -8.32 -10.74
CA LYS A 129 19.08 -8.95 -10.52
C LYS A 129 18.98 -10.41 -10.96
N SER A 130 19.72 -10.78 -12.00
CA SER A 130 19.96 -12.19 -12.31
C SER A 130 20.86 -12.75 -11.21
N PHE A 131 20.33 -13.67 -10.42
CA PHE A 131 21.12 -14.49 -9.51
C PHE A 131 21.56 -15.76 -10.26
#